data_AF-A0A225D5W4-F1
#
_entry.id   AF-A0A225D5W4-F1
#
_cell.length_a   1.000
_cell.length_b   1.000
_cell.length_c   1.000
_cell.angle_alpha   90.00
_cell.angle_beta   90.00
_cell.angle_gamma   90.00
#
_symmetry.space_group_name_H-M   'P 1'
#
loop_
_entity.id
_entity.type
_entity.pdbx_description
1 polymer ?
#
loop_
_entity_poly.entity_id
_entity_poly.type
_entity_poly.pdbx_seq_one_letter_code
_entity_poly.pdbx_strand_id
1 'polypeptide(L)'
;MNVADRWALVVAVDKYLDPALNGVTYAEASARAVADALAGAGWPKANQILLFGQQATKTVLESRLGKLKKAVRRGDDLLVFVTGKGFSRGGAGYLACWDTQADDLTDTAAAVADLFAALNATKAARVTVLLDVGETPLPSNPVPADTLPQLDVDQLHALFDDSARAVCLMACAPDEESYAPAALKKSAWAHLVADALSGRTAKAADAGGRVTARSLHDFVGDELPRTLRKHFGASAVQTPQLYGACPADAILADVSGRVGGAENGFLLDPARLSRVVFRSESSGRVKDLTGFRKSFQMPTSATPSARKFIARLAAEDVKADLDEVFAAVREQVGYKRKDLDVSTGGDGAGTLRTPDFEYTVSAGLDPADPARVTWTREVGQFADPGFVRGPGFEAVFGKLFDQLVFEFAVPVDVSGLVDRLEDRLPKGVKIHVASDGTTCDVALAGFAGRVTVGKDTLTVRGRGADSAGLLDQFLAFLQTVGPLGEPAALPPRKKA
;
A
#
# COMPACT_ATOMS: atom_id res chain seq x y z
N MET A 1 -15.81 -32.29 -8.70
CA MET A 1 -14.34 -32.26 -8.54
C MET A 1 -14.05 -31.32 -7.39
N ASN A 2 -13.30 -31.74 -6.36
CA ASN A 2 -12.85 -30.79 -5.33
C ASN A 2 -11.99 -29.74 -6.02
N VAL A 3 -12.26 -28.46 -5.74
CA VAL A 3 -11.36 -27.36 -6.12
C VAL A 3 -10.04 -27.60 -5.38
N ALA A 4 -8.92 -27.55 -6.11
CA ALA A 4 -7.60 -27.68 -5.51
C ALA A 4 -7.35 -26.52 -4.53
N ASP A 5 -6.98 -26.84 -3.29
CA ASP A 5 -6.68 -25.84 -2.27
C ASP A 5 -5.23 -25.39 -2.35
N ARG A 6 -4.95 -24.21 -1.78
CA ARG A 6 -3.61 -23.64 -1.67
C ARG A 6 -3.23 -23.48 -0.20
N TRP A 7 -2.07 -24.01 0.18
CA TRP A 7 -1.56 -24.03 1.55
C TRP A 7 -0.25 -23.27 1.64
N ALA A 8 -0.07 -22.46 2.69
CA ALA A 8 1.19 -21.76 2.92
C ALA A 8 1.75 -22.03 4.31
N LEU A 9 3.08 -22.18 4.40
CA LEU A 9 3.84 -22.13 5.64
C LEU A 9 4.77 -20.92 5.57
N VAL A 10 4.62 -19.97 6.49
CA VAL A 10 5.43 -18.75 6.53
C VAL A 10 6.17 -18.71 7.85
N VAL A 11 7.50 -18.75 7.82
CA VAL A 11 8.38 -18.82 8.98
C VAL A 11 9.28 -17.58 8.99
N ALA A 12 9.38 -16.92 10.15
CA ALA A 12 10.21 -15.74 10.30
C ALA A 12 10.82 -15.62 11.69
N VAL A 13 12.12 -15.36 11.75
CA VAL A 13 12.82 -15.08 13.01
C VAL A 13 13.61 -13.79 12.87
N ASP A 14 13.12 -12.71 13.49
CA ASP A 14 13.82 -11.43 13.56
C ASP A 14 14.80 -11.42 14.74
N LYS A 15 14.37 -11.93 15.90
CA LYS A 15 15.18 -12.04 17.12
C LYS A 15 15.20 -13.47 17.64
N TYR A 16 16.40 -14.01 17.85
CA TYR A 16 16.62 -15.32 18.45
C TYR A 16 16.57 -15.26 19.98
N LEU A 17 16.22 -16.37 20.61
CA LEU A 17 16.31 -16.53 22.06
C LEU A 17 17.75 -16.38 22.54
N ASP A 18 18.69 -17.01 21.82
CA ASP A 18 20.12 -16.82 22.04
C ASP A 18 20.61 -15.56 21.32
N PRO A 19 21.01 -14.50 22.05
CA PRO A 19 21.48 -13.26 21.45
C PRO A 19 22.79 -13.42 20.65
N ALA A 20 23.57 -14.49 20.87
CA ALA A 20 24.82 -14.72 20.15
C ALA A 20 24.61 -15.03 18.66
N LEU A 21 23.38 -15.40 18.26
CA LEU A 21 23.03 -15.63 16.85
C LEU A 21 22.87 -14.33 16.05
N ASN A 22 22.71 -13.18 16.71
CA ASN A 22 22.33 -11.89 16.11
C ASN A 22 20.97 -11.92 15.38
N GLY A 23 20.24 -10.82 15.41
CA GLY A 23 18.93 -10.73 14.76
C GLY A 23 19.01 -10.53 13.24
N VAL A 24 17.92 -10.84 12.54
CA VAL A 24 17.72 -10.54 11.11
C VAL A 24 16.69 -9.43 10.98
N THR A 25 17.20 -8.23 10.71
CA THR A 25 16.42 -6.99 10.73
C THR A 25 15.21 -7.05 9.80
N TYR A 26 14.01 -6.83 10.37
CA TYR A 26 12.72 -6.82 9.66
C TYR A 26 12.25 -8.16 9.10
N ALA A 27 12.81 -9.30 9.51
CA ALA A 27 12.40 -10.62 9.03
C ALA A 27 10.88 -10.86 9.22
N GLU A 28 10.34 -10.57 10.40
CA GLU A 28 8.91 -10.74 10.68
C GLU A 28 8.01 -9.81 9.85
N ALA A 29 8.48 -8.58 9.58
CA ALA A 29 7.76 -7.63 8.74
C ALA A 29 7.74 -8.07 7.26
N SER A 30 8.87 -8.60 6.77
CA SER A 30 8.98 -9.22 5.44
C SER A 30 8.00 -10.37 5.28
N ALA A 31 7.97 -11.30 6.25
CA ALA A 31 7.07 -12.44 6.23
C ALA A 31 5.59 -12.05 6.31
N ARG A 32 5.25 -11.03 7.11
CA ARG A 32 3.88 -10.48 7.15
C ARG A 32 3.44 -9.96 5.79
N ALA A 33 4.31 -9.19 5.12
CA ALA A 33 4.01 -8.63 3.81
C ALA A 33 3.77 -9.73 2.75
N VAL A 34 4.59 -10.78 2.77
CA VAL A 34 4.41 -11.94 1.88
C VAL A 34 3.13 -12.71 2.21
N ALA A 35 2.83 -12.97 3.49
CA ALA A 35 1.61 -13.65 3.92
C ALA A 35 0.33 -12.90 3.49
N ASP A 36 0.32 -11.56 3.62
CA ASP A 36 -0.81 -10.74 3.18
C ASP A 36 -0.92 -10.70 1.64
N ALA A 37 0.20 -10.66 0.90
CA ALA A 37 0.19 -10.76 -0.55
C ALA A 37 -0.33 -12.12 -1.05
N LEU A 38 0.06 -13.22 -0.38
CA LEU A 38 -0.45 -14.57 -0.65
C LEU A 38 -1.97 -14.65 -0.44
N ALA A 39 -2.51 -14.01 0.59
CA ALA A 39 -3.95 -13.97 0.83
C ALA A 39 -4.71 -13.34 -0.35
N GLY A 40 -4.16 -12.26 -0.91
CA GLY A 40 -4.64 -11.67 -2.15
C GLY A 40 -4.54 -12.68 -3.30
N ALA A 41 -3.39 -13.32 -3.49
CA ALA A 41 -3.06 -14.24 -4.59
C ALA A 41 -3.82 -15.59 -4.60
N GLY A 42 -4.84 -15.76 -3.77
CA GLY A 42 -5.65 -16.98 -3.72
C GLY A 42 -5.09 -18.06 -2.80
N TRP A 43 -4.23 -17.71 -1.85
CA TRP A 43 -3.79 -18.58 -0.75
C TRP A 43 -4.58 -18.21 0.52
N PRO A 44 -5.70 -18.89 0.83
CA PRO A 44 -6.64 -18.44 1.85
C PRO A 44 -5.96 -18.31 3.23
N LYS A 45 -6.25 -17.25 3.99
CA LYS A 45 -5.68 -17.04 5.34
C LYS A 45 -5.90 -18.25 6.27
N ALA A 46 -7.01 -18.97 6.12
CA ALA A 46 -7.31 -20.19 6.87
C ALA A 46 -6.32 -21.35 6.62
N ASN A 47 -5.66 -21.35 5.45
CA ASN A 47 -4.69 -22.34 5.03
C ASN A 47 -3.24 -21.84 5.14
N GLN A 48 -3.04 -20.64 5.72
CA GLN A 48 -1.71 -20.11 6.01
C GLN A 48 -1.31 -20.43 7.46
N ILE A 49 -0.20 -21.14 7.62
CA ILE A 49 0.42 -21.40 8.92
C ILE A 49 1.55 -20.39 9.09
N LEU A 50 1.39 -19.48 10.06
CA LEU A 50 2.37 -18.43 10.35
C LEU A 50 3.14 -18.79 11.61
N LEU A 51 4.47 -18.83 11.53
CA LEU A 51 5.38 -19.09 12.65
C LEU A 51 6.37 -17.93 12.76
N PHE A 52 6.08 -16.97 13.62
CA PHE A 52 6.89 -15.76 13.79
C PHE A 52 7.46 -15.65 15.20
N GLY A 53 8.70 -15.16 15.30
CA GLY A 53 9.38 -14.92 16.56
C GLY A 53 9.33 -16.14 17.47
N GLN A 54 8.83 -15.98 18.70
CA GLN A 54 8.76 -17.04 19.72
C GLN A 54 7.95 -18.28 19.32
N GLN A 55 7.15 -18.21 18.26
CA GLN A 55 6.40 -19.36 17.74
C GLN A 55 7.19 -20.18 16.71
N ALA A 56 8.28 -19.63 16.17
CA ALA A 56 9.13 -20.26 15.16
C ALA A 56 10.19 -21.15 15.80
N THR A 57 9.80 -22.00 16.74
CA THR A 57 10.70 -22.99 17.36
C THR A 57 10.86 -24.22 16.48
N LYS A 58 11.98 -24.94 16.62
CA LYS A 58 12.22 -26.20 15.87
C LYS A 58 11.07 -27.19 16.07
N THR A 59 10.68 -27.43 17.32
CA THR A 59 9.60 -28.37 17.65
C THR A 59 8.25 -27.94 17.07
N VAL A 60 7.93 -26.63 17.09
CA VAL A 60 6.67 -26.14 16.51
C VAL A 60 6.70 -26.26 14.99
N LEU A 61 7.81 -25.93 14.33
CA LEU A 61 8.00 -26.09 12.89
C LEU A 61 7.76 -27.55 12.46
N GLU A 62 8.44 -28.50 13.08
CA GLU A 62 8.29 -29.94 12.82
C GLU A 62 6.84 -30.41 13.04
N SER A 63 6.20 -29.95 14.12
CA SER A 63 4.79 -30.23 14.40
C SER A 63 3.86 -29.70 13.29
N ARG A 64 4.11 -28.48 12.77
CA ARG A 64 3.33 -27.89 11.68
C ARG A 64 3.56 -28.59 10.35
N LEU A 65 4.77 -29.04 10.07
CA LEU A 65 5.07 -29.90 8.91
C LEU A 65 4.28 -31.22 8.97
N GLY A 66 4.23 -31.84 10.16
CA GLY A 66 3.40 -33.02 10.41
C GLY A 66 1.90 -32.76 10.20
N LYS A 67 1.41 -31.56 10.53
CA LYS A 67 0.03 -31.12 10.24
C LYS A 67 -0.21 -30.95 8.75
N LEU A 68 0.71 -30.31 8.03
CA LEU A 68 0.62 -30.11 6.57
C LEU A 68 0.55 -31.44 5.82
N LYS A 69 1.38 -32.42 6.21
CA LYS A 69 1.33 -33.79 5.66
C LYS A 69 -0.08 -34.42 5.73
N LYS A 70 -0.85 -34.12 6.78
CA LYS A 70 -2.21 -34.63 6.97
C LYS A 70 -3.28 -33.78 6.27
N ALA A 71 -3.06 -32.46 6.19
CA ALA A 71 -4.03 -31.50 5.69
C ALA A 71 -4.02 -31.38 4.16
N VAL A 72 -2.84 -31.35 3.54
CA VAL A 72 -2.65 -31.17 2.10
C VAL A 72 -3.11 -32.41 1.35
N ARG A 73 -4.01 -32.23 0.39
CA ARG A 73 -4.63 -33.29 -0.41
C ARG A 73 -4.02 -33.34 -1.81
N ARG A 74 -4.34 -34.42 -2.54
CA ARG A 74 -3.88 -34.59 -3.93
C ARG A 74 -4.51 -33.51 -4.80
N GLY A 75 -3.68 -32.74 -5.49
CA GLY A 75 -4.10 -31.63 -6.34
C GLY A 75 -3.85 -30.26 -5.70
N ASP A 76 -3.67 -30.19 -4.38
CA ASP A 76 -3.39 -28.93 -3.69
C ASP A 76 -1.97 -28.42 -4.00
N ASP A 77 -1.76 -27.11 -3.89
CA ASP A 77 -0.44 -26.50 -3.95
C ASP A 77 0.07 -26.13 -2.56
N LEU A 78 1.38 -26.26 -2.35
CA LEU A 78 2.05 -25.87 -1.12
C LEU A 78 3.14 -24.82 -1.40
N LEU A 79 3.12 -23.72 -0.65
CA LEU A 79 4.17 -22.71 -0.65
C LEU A 79 4.78 -22.60 0.73
N VAL A 80 6.11 -22.53 0.79
CA VAL A 80 6.86 -22.29 2.02
C VAL A 80 7.66 -21.01 1.83
N PHE A 81 7.54 -20.06 2.76
CA PHE A 81 8.37 -18.87 2.82
C PHE A 81 9.14 -18.88 4.14
N VAL A 82 10.45 -18.74 4.09
CA VAL A 82 11.31 -18.63 5.28
C VAL A 82 12.18 -17.39 5.15
N THR A 83 12.24 -16.60 6.21
CA THR A 83 13.17 -15.46 6.35
C THR A 83 13.82 -15.50 7.71
N GLY A 84 15.14 -15.34 7.75
CA GLY A 84 15.93 -15.57 8.95
C GLY A 84 17.35 -16.03 8.60
N LYS A 85 17.99 -16.70 9.55
CA LYS A 85 19.38 -17.13 9.45
C LYS A 85 19.47 -18.56 8.94
N GLY A 86 20.37 -18.77 7.99
CA GLY A 86 20.79 -20.08 7.53
C GLY A 86 22.27 -20.25 7.71
N PHE A 87 22.69 -21.51 7.85
CA PHE A 87 24.08 -21.90 7.91
C PHE A 87 24.21 -23.32 7.38
N SER A 88 25.43 -23.76 7.11
CA SER A 88 25.71 -25.13 6.72
C SER A 88 26.84 -25.69 7.56
N ARG A 89 26.83 -27.01 7.75
CA ARG A 89 27.88 -27.74 8.47
C ARG A 89 27.99 -29.15 7.91
N GLY A 90 29.20 -29.59 7.60
CA GLY A 90 29.45 -30.93 7.06
C GLY A 90 28.64 -31.25 5.79
N GLY A 91 28.41 -30.26 4.92
CA GLY A 91 27.62 -30.42 3.69
C GLY A 91 26.10 -30.46 3.88
N ALA A 92 25.61 -30.12 5.07
CA ALA A 92 24.17 -30.03 5.35
C ALA A 92 23.76 -28.60 5.70
N GLY A 93 22.69 -28.09 5.10
CA GLY A 93 22.09 -26.80 5.41
C GLY A 93 21.10 -26.85 6.55
N TYR A 94 21.03 -25.77 7.33
CA TYR A 94 20.18 -25.59 8.49
C TYR A 94 19.55 -24.20 8.49
N LEU A 95 18.30 -24.12 8.96
CA LEU A 95 17.58 -22.88 9.22
C LEU A 95 17.50 -22.68 10.73
N ALA A 96 18.03 -21.56 11.21
CA ALA A 96 17.94 -21.21 12.61
C ALA A 96 16.48 -20.93 12.99
N CYS A 97 16.03 -21.61 14.03
CA CYS A 97 14.73 -21.40 14.68
C CYS A 97 14.90 -20.41 15.84
N TRP A 98 13.79 -19.90 16.37
CA TRP A 98 13.83 -18.97 17.49
C TRP A 98 14.59 -19.49 18.71
N ASP A 99 14.51 -20.80 18.96
CA ASP A 99 15.13 -21.53 20.07
C ASP A 99 16.50 -22.14 19.72
N THR A 100 17.07 -21.83 18.54
CA THR A 100 18.42 -22.28 18.20
C THR A 100 19.45 -21.67 19.16
N GLN A 101 20.40 -22.49 19.58
CA GLN A 101 21.46 -22.16 20.52
C GLN A 101 22.80 -22.09 19.79
N ALA A 102 23.61 -21.08 20.08
CA ALA A 102 24.88 -20.86 19.39
C ALA A 102 25.93 -21.94 19.70
N ASP A 103 25.84 -22.59 20.87
CA ASP A 103 26.69 -23.69 21.30
C ASP A 103 26.19 -25.08 20.85
N ASP A 104 24.97 -25.18 20.32
CA ASP A 104 24.36 -26.40 19.81
C ASP A 104 23.56 -26.17 18.51
N LEU A 105 24.22 -25.57 17.51
CA LEU A 105 23.59 -25.16 16.26
C LEU A 105 22.84 -26.30 15.55
N THR A 106 23.49 -27.46 15.40
CA THR A 106 22.98 -28.56 14.58
C THR A 106 21.74 -29.21 15.19
N ASP A 107 21.73 -29.47 16.51
CA ASP A 107 20.62 -30.18 17.14
C ASP A 107 19.44 -29.24 17.48
N THR A 108 19.67 -27.92 17.55
CA THR A 108 18.64 -26.92 17.85
C THR A 108 18.15 -26.11 16.64
N ALA A 109 18.75 -26.27 15.46
CA ALA A 109 18.24 -25.73 14.20
C ALA A 109 17.44 -26.77 13.39
N ALA A 110 16.66 -26.31 12.42
CA ALA A 110 15.91 -27.16 11.52
C ALA A 110 16.75 -27.51 10.29
N ALA A 111 17.00 -28.80 10.04
CA ALA A 111 17.73 -29.24 8.85
C ALA A 111 16.89 -28.99 7.59
N VAL A 112 17.52 -28.42 6.55
CA VAL A 112 16.87 -28.15 5.25
C VAL A 112 16.43 -29.45 4.59
N ALA A 113 17.23 -30.51 4.72
CA ALA A 113 16.88 -31.85 4.23
C ALA A 113 15.60 -32.39 4.88
N ASP A 114 15.41 -32.22 6.19
CA ASP A 114 14.23 -32.70 6.91
C ASP A 114 12.99 -31.88 6.56
N LEU A 115 13.14 -30.55 6.46
CA LEU A 115 12.10 -29.67 5.94
C LEU A 115 11.64 -30.18 4.57
N PHE A 116 12.57 -30.39 3.63
CA PHE A 116 12.25 -30.84 2.29
C PHE A 116 11.64 -32.24 2.25
N ALA A 117 12.17 -33.19 3.04
CA ALA A 117 11.61 -34.53 3.18
C ALA A 117 10.15 -34.47 3.67
N ALA A 118 9.86 -33.60 4.64
CA ALA A 118 8.50 -33.41 5.14
C ALA A 118 7.56 -32.79 4.08
N LEU A 119 8.02 -31.81 3.30
CA LEU A 119 7.26 -31.22 2.20
C LEU A 119 6.99 -32.27 1.10
N ASN A 120 7.98 -33.10 0.77
CA ASN A 120 7.85 -34.20 -0.17
C ASN A 120 6.92 -35.32 0.32
N ALA A 121 6.76 -35.48 1.62
CA ALA A 121 5.82 -36.43 2.19
C ALA A 121 4.36 -35.96 2.10
N THR A 122 4.10 -34.70 1.70
CA THR A 122 2.74 -34.21 1.44
C THR A 122 2.19 -34.74 0.11
N LYS A 123 0.88 -34.59 -0.09
CA LYS A 123 0.20 -34.94 -1.35
C LYS A 123 0.10 -33.76 -2.33
N ALA A 124 0.84 -32.67 -2.06
CA ALA A 124 0.81 -31.48 -2.91
C ALA A 124 1.15 -31.86 -4.37
N ALA A 125 0.42 -31.28 -5.31
CA ALA A 125 0.75 -31.37 -6.73
C ALA A 125 2.08 -30.66 -7.00
N ARG A 126 2.33 -29.53 -6.30
CA ARG A 126 3.55 -28.75 -6.42
C ARG A 126 3.96 -28.15 -5.08
N VAL A 127 5.25 -27.95 -4.92
CA VAL A 127 5.86 -27.32 -3.75
C VAL A 127 6.73 -26.16 -4.21
N THR A 128 6.46 -24.96 -3.74
CA THR A 128 7.31 -23.78 -3.97
C THR A 128 7.97 -23.38 -2.66
N VAL A 129 9.28 -23.32 -2.62
CA VAL A 129 10.04 -22.89 -1.45
C VAL A 129 10.69 -21.54 -1.77
N LEU A 130 10.45 -20.54 -0.92
CA LEU A 130 10.97 -19.19 -1.01
C LEU A 130 11.84 -18.93 0.22
N LEU A 131 13.15 -18.79 0.03
CA LEU A 131 14.12 -18.65 1.11
C LEU A 131 14.77 -17.26 1.03
N ASP A 132 14.32 -16.36 1.88
CA ASP A 132 14.92 -15.05 2.14
C ASP A 132 16.02 -15.18 3.20
N VAL A 133 17.08 -15.89 2.81
CA VAL A 133 18.22 -16.25 3.63
C VAL A 133 19.48 -15.88 2.86
N GLY A 134 20.33 -15.06 3.47
CA GLY A 134 21.65 -14.69 2.95
C GLY A 134 22.74 -14.95 3.98
N GLU A 135 23.96 -14.57 3.65
CA GLU A 135 25.10 -14.69 4.54
C GLU A 135 24.90 -13.84 5.80
N THR A 136 25.07 -14.45 6.98
CA THR A 136 25.02 -13.71 8.26
C THR A 136 26.17 -14.11 9.17
N PRO A 137 26.79 -13.18 9.92
CA PRO A 137 27.95 -13.48 10.75
C PRO A 137 27.67 -14.61 11.75
N LEU A 138 28.56 -15.60 11.82
CA LEU A 138 28.48 -16.69 12.80
C LEU A 138 28.66 -16.17 14.24
N PRO A 139 28.14 -16.87 15.26
CA PRO A 139 28.35 -16.53 16.68
C PRO A 139 29.84 -16.41 17.06
N SER A 140 30.12 -15.56 18.06
CA SER A 140 31.49 -15.16 18.41
C SER A 140 32.27 -16.14 19.31
N ASN A 141 31.83 -17.39 19.50
CA ASN A 141 32.48 -18.36 20.39
C ASN A 141 32.30 -19.78 19.86
N PRO A 142 33.29 -20.68 20.02
CA PRO A 142 33.85 -21.44 18.91
C PRO A 142 32.79 -22.24 18.18
N VAL A 143 32.45 -21.76 17.00
CA VAL A 143 31.68 -22.51 16.02
C VAL A 143 32.63 -23.52 15.36
N PRO A 144 32.21 -24.78 15.16
CA PRO A 144 33.01 -25.78 14.46
C PRO A 144 33.53 -25.26 13.11
N ALA A 145 34.81 -25.54 12.79
CA ALA A 145 35.51 -24.97 11.64
C ALA A 145 34.88 -25.30 10.27
N ASP A 146 34.05 -26.33 10.22
CA ASP A 146 33.29 -26.77 9.05
C ASP A 146 31.92 -26.08 8.91
N THR A 147 31.63 -25.07 9.74
CA THR A 147 30.39 -24.29 9.67
C THR A 147 30.55 -23.08 8.78
N LEU A 148 29.65 -22.92 7.80
CA LEU A 148 29.62 -21.78 6.90
C LEU A 148 28.38 -20.90 7.16
N PRO A 149 28.49 -19.57 7.03
CA PRO A 149 27.39 -18.62 7.29
C PRO A 149 26.30 -18.60 6.21
N GLN A 150 26.10 -19.69 5.46
CA GLN A 150 25.18 -19.79 4.33
C GLN A 150 24.63 -21.21 4.18
N LEU A 151 23.56 -21.38 3.39
CA LEU A 151 23.04 -22.71 3.07
C LEU A 151 23.97 -23.47 2.11
N ASP A 152 23.90 -24.79 2.15
CA ASP A 152 24.72 -25.66 1.29
C ASP A 152 24.14 -25.74 -0.14
N VAL A 153 24.91 -25.26 -1.11
CA VAL A 153 24.48 -25.14 -2.51
C VAL A 153 24.33 -26.51 -3.18
N ASP A 154 25.25 -27.42 -2.92
CA ASP A 154 25.23 -28.77 -3.49
C ASP A 154 24.02 -29.55 -2.97
N GLN A 155 23.69 -29.39 -1.68
CA GLN A 155 22.46 -29.91 -1.10
C GLN A 155 21.22 -29.32 -1.77
N LEU A 156 21.16 -28.00 -2.02
CA LEU A 156 20.03 -27.39 -2.71
C LEU A 156 19.85 -27.95 -4.12
N HIS A 157 20.92 -28.10 -4.90
CA HIS A 157 20.86 -28.77 -6.21
C HIS A 157 20.33 -30.20 -6.09
N ALA A 158 20.88 -30.99 -5.15
CA ALA A 158 20.48 -32.38 -4.93
C ALA A 158 19.01 -32.53 -4.50
N LEU A 159 18.46 -31.56 -3.78
CA LEU A 159 17.06 -31.59 -3.32
C LEU A 159 16.08 -31.19 -4.45
N PHE A 160 16.42 -30.21 -5.28
CA PHE A 160 15.45 -29.58 -6.18
C PHE A 160 15.60 -29.92 -7.66
N ASP A 161 16.80 -30.16 -8.20
CA ASP A 161 17.00 -30.21 -9.66
C ASP A 161 16.32 -31.40 -10.34
N ASP A 162 16.30 -32.56 -9.68
CA ASP A 162 15.62 -33.76 -10.18
C ASP A 162 14.14 -33.84 -9.75
N SER A 163 13.64 -32.83 -9.02
CA SER A 163 12.26 -32.83 -8.54
C SER A 163 11.28 -32.40 -9.62
N ALA A 164 10.36 -33.29 -9.99
CA ALA A 164 9.29 -32.98 -10.94
C ALA A 164 8.20 -32.05 -10.36
N ARG A 165 8.22 -31.75 -9.05
CA ARG A 165 7.14 -31.01 -8.36
C ARG A 165 7.61 -29.86 -7.48
N ALA A 166 8.89 -29.80 -7.11
CA ALA A 166 9.39 -28.81 -6.16
C ALA A 166 10.35 -27.83 -6.83
N VAL A 167 10.16 -26.54 -6.56
CA VAL A 167 11.03 -25.44 -7.00
C VAL A 167 11.46 -24.63 -5.79
N CYS A 168 12.70 -24.14 -5.79
CA CYS A 168 13.22 -23.25 -4.75
C CYS A 168 13.70 -21.94 -5.36
N LEU A 169 13.29 -20.81 -4.76
CA LEU A 169 13.90 -19.51 -5.02
C LEU A 169 14.65 -19.07 -3.77
N MET A 170 15.92 -18.74 -3.92
CA MET A 170 16.75 -18.12 -2.88
C MET A 170 16.88 -16.62 -3.14
N ALA A 171 16.91 -15.84 -2.07
CA ALA A 171 17.11 -14.40 -2.16
C ALA A 171 18.53 -13.98 -2.57
N CYS A 172 19.52 -14.82 -2.31
CA CYS A 172 20.95 -14.52 -2.46
C CYS A 172 21.68 -15.67 -3.15
N ALA A 173 22.77 -15.34 -3.86
CA ALA A 173 23.80 -16.31 -4.23
C ALA A 173 24.66 -16.65 -3.01
N PRO A 174 25.54 -17.66 -3.11
CA PRO A 174 26.56 -17.88 -2.09
C PRO A 174 27.40 -16.63 -1.89
N ASP A 175 27.81 -16.40 -0.64
CA ASP A 175 28.66 -15.31 -0.19
C ASP A 175 28.02 -13.90 -0.35
N GLU A 176 26.69 -13.84 -0.41
CA GLU A 176 25.92 -12.59 -0.49
C GLU A 176 24.93 -12.43 0.69
N GLU A 177 24.75 -11.20 1.17
CA GLU A 177 23.77 -10.84 2.21
C GLU A 177 22.38 -10.56 1.62
N SER A 178 21.31 -10.85 2.37
CA SER A 178 19.96 -10.37 2.03
C SER A 178 19.72 -9.00 2.68
N TYR A 179 19.65 -7.95 1.85
CA TYR A 179 19.60 -6.58 2.35
C TYR A 179 18.20 -6.14 2.75
N ALA A 180 18.10 -5.42 3.88
CA ALA A 180 16.85 -4.86 4.38
C ALA A 180 16.91 -3.33 4.55
N PRO A 181 16.55 -2.54 3.49
CA PRO A 181 16.56 -1.09 3.58
C PRO A 181 15.66 -0.55 4.70
N ALA A 182 16.18 0.37 5.51
CA ALA A 182 15.41 1.02 6.58
C ALA A 182 14.16 1.76 6.05
N ALA A 183 14.22 2.29 4.82
CA ALA A 183 13.08 2.95 4.17
C ALA A 183 11.94 1.99 3.85
N LEU A 184 12.24 0.72 3.54
CA LEU A 184 11.24 -0.30 3.25
C LEU A 184 10.71 -0.99 4.50
N LYS A 185 11.53 -1.06 5.57
CA LYS A 185 11.25 -1.80 6.82
C LYS A 185 10.94 -3.29 6.56
N LYS A 186 11.64 -3.86 5.58
CA LYS A 186 11.59 -5.27 5.13
C LYS A 186 12.78 -5.55 4.22
N SER A 187 13.07 -6.83 3.98
CA SER A 187 14.01 -7.29 2.96
C SER A 187 13.62 -6.73 1.60
N ALA A 188 14.62 -6.26 0.83
CA ALA A 188 14.41 -5.79 -0.53
C ALA A 188 13.84 -6.91 -1.42
N TRP A 189 14.33 -8.14 -1.25
CA TRP A 189 13.84 -9.31 -1.97
C TRP A 189 12.39 -9.63 -1.60
N ALA A 190 12.10 -9.75 -0.30
CA ALA A 190 10.74 -10.03 0.17
C ALA A 190 9.73 -8.93 -0.21
N HIS A 191 10.18 -7.67 -0.29
CA HIS A 191 9.36 -6.56 -0.80
C HIS A 191 8.94 -6.80 -2.25
N LEU A 192 9.89 -7.13 -3.13
CA LEU A 192 9.62 -7.38 -4.54
C LEU A 192 8.74 -8.62 -4.74
N VAL A 193 8.97 -9.68 -3.94
CA VAL A 193 8.11 -10.88 -3.94
C VAL A 193 6.67 -10.53 -3.54
N ALA A 194 6.48 -9.77 -2.45
CA ALA A 194 5.15 -9.35 -2.03
C ALA A 194 4.47 -8.45 -3.07
N ASP A 195 5.22 -7.56 -3.72
CA ASP A 195 4.71 -6.70 -4.79
C ASP A 195 4.25 -7.53 -5.99
N ALA A 196 5.07 -8.49 -6.44
CA ALA A 196 4.74 -9.44 -7.50
C ALA A 196 3.48 -10.25 -7.19
N LEU A 197 3.42 -10.92 -6.04
CA LEU A 197 2.29 -11.76 -5.64
C LEU A 197 0.99 -10.95 -5.48
N SER A 198 1.09 -9.69 -5.02
CA SER A 198 -0.06 -8.81 -4.89
C SER A 198 -0.57 -8.26 -6.24
N GLY A 199 0.17 -8.44 -7.33
CA GLY A 199 -0.14 -7.85 -8.63
C GLY A 199 0.18 -6.34 -8.71
N ARG A 200 0.97 -5.81 -7.77
CA ARG A 200 1.42 -4.40 -7.75
C ARG A 200 2.55 -4.11 -8.74
N THR A 201 2.88 -5.06 -9.61
CA THR A 201 3.87 -4.90 -10.69
C THR A 201 3.50 -5.84 -11.83
N ALA A 202 3.24 -5.27 -13.01
CA ALA A 202 2.88 -6.05 -14.19
C ALA A 202 4.07 -6.87 -14.72
N LYS A 203 5.31 -6.38 -14.48
CA LYS A 203 6.55 -7.01 -14.94
C LYS A 203 6.80 -8.39 -14.34
N ALA A 204 6.18 -8.69 -13.20
CA ALA A 204 6.32 -9.99 -12.55
C ALA A 204 5.43 -11.10 -13.14
N ALA A 205 4.46 -10.72 -13.97
CA ALA A 205 3.53 -11.66 -14.57
C ALA A 205 3.98 -12.06 -15.98
N ASP A 206 3.66 -13.30 -16.37
CA ASP A 206 3.78 -13.76 -17.75
C ASP A 206 2.76 -13.05 -18.68
N ALA A 207 2.83 -13.33 -19.98
CA ALA A 207 1.91 -12.76 -20.97
C ALA A 207 0.42 -13.06 -20.70
N GLY A 208 0.12 -14.08 -19.89
CA GLY A 208 -1.22 -14.43 -19.45
C GLY A 208 -1.64 -13.77 -18.14
N GLY A 209 -0.83 -12.87 -17.57
CA GLY A 209 -1.10 -12.24 -16.28
C GLY A 209 -0.90 -13.18 -15.10
N ARG A 210 -0.04 -14.20 -15.20
CA ARG A 210 0.22 -15.16 -14.12
C ARG A 210 1.63 -14.97 -13.59
N VAL A 211 1.77 -14.88 -12.27
CA VAL A 211 3.08 -14.93 -11.62
C VAL A 211 3.43 -16.39 -11.39
N THR A 212 4.47 -16.89 -12.06
CA THR A 212 5.05 -18.22 -11.84
C THR A 212 6.33 -18.12 -11.01
N ALA A 213 6.88 -19.25 -10.57
CA ALA A 213 8.18 -19.27 -9.91
C ALA A 213 9.29 -18.72 -10.84
N ARG A 214 9.23 -19.03 -12.14
CA ARG A 214 10.15 -18.49 -13.16
C ARG A 214 9.97 -16.99 -13.36
N SER A 215 8.74 -16.52 -13.63
CA SER A 215 8.49 -15.09 -13.88
C SER A 215 8.80 -14.24 -12.65
N LEU A 216 8.59 -14.79 -11.44
CA LEU A 216 8.99 -14.16 -10.19
C LEU A 216 10.52 -14.06 -10.08
N HIS A 217 11.26 -15.12 -10.40
CA HIS A 217 12.72 -15.11 -10.38
C HIS A 217 13.29 -14.09 -11.38
N ASP A 218 12.80 -14.08 -12.62
CA ASP A 218 13.22 -13.14 -13.66
C ASP A 218 12.97 -11.68 -13.22
N PHE A 219 11.76 -11.39 -12.72
CA PHE A 219 11.39 -10.05 -12.25
C PHE A 219 12.26 -9.57 -11.09
N VAL A 220 12.49 -10.44 -10.09
CA VAL A 220 13.33 -10.06 -8.96
C VAL A 220 14.78 -9.89 -9.40
N GLY A 221 15.29 -10.72 -10.31
CA GLY A 221 16.62 -10.55 -10.89
C GLY A 221 16.81 -9.19 -11.57
N ASP A 222 15.77 -8.67 -12.23
CA ASP A 222 15.80 -7.37 -12.88
C ASP A 222 15.66 -6.19 -11.91
N GLU A 223 14.73 -6.25 -10.96
CA GLU A 223 14.38 -5.13 -10.09
C GLU A 223 15.20 -5.04 -8.80
N LEU A 224 15.76 -6.15 -8.31
CA LEU A 224 16.54 -6.17 -7.08
C LEU A 224 17.81 -5.30 -7.19
N PRO A 225 18.63 -5.37 -8.27
CA PRO A 225 19.77 -4.48 -8.41
C PRO A 225 19.40 -2.99 -8.45
N ARG A 226 18.23 -2.64 -9.03
CA ARG A 226 17.72 -1.25 -9.07
C ARG A 226 17.31 -0.78 -7.67
N THR A 227 16.62 -1.65 -6.94
CA THR A 227 16.18 -1.41 -5.56
C THR A 227 17.38 -1.23 -4.63
N LEU A 228 18.38 -2.11 -4.71
CA LEU A 228 19.59 -1.99 -3.91
C LEU A 228 20.39 -0.74 -4.25
N ARG A 229 20.56 -0.42 -5.54
CA ARG A 229 21.24 0.82 -5.95
C ARG A 229 20.58 2.08 -5.39
N LYS A 230 19.25 2.10 -5.34
CA LYS A 230 18.47 3.21 -4.78
C LYS A 230 18.72 3.42 -3.28
N HIS A 231 18.94 2.34 -2.52
CA HIS A 231 19.00 2.40 -1.06
C HIS A 231 20.41 2.32 -0.47
N PHE A 232 21.35 1.62 -1.13
CA PHE A 232 22.70 1.35 -0.64
C PHE A 232 23.81 1.78 -1.60
N GLY A 233 23.47 2.26 -2.80
CA GLY A 233 24.44 2.61 -3.84
C GLY A 233 24.97 1.40 -4.61
N ALA A 234 26.09 1.56 -5.32
CA ALA A 234 26.58 0.57 -6.28
C ALA A 234 27.30 -0.66 -5.68
N SER A 235 27.57 -0.67 -4.37
CA SER A 235 28.34 -1.73 -3.69
C SER A 235 27.49 -2.88 -3.16
N ALA A 236 26.18 -2.70 -3.01
CA ALA A 236 25.29 -3.77 -2.55
C ALA A 236 24.97 -4.70 -3.72
N VAL A 237 25.34 -5.98 -3.58
CA VAL A 237 25.10 -7.03 -4.56
C VAL A 237 24.27 -8.12 -3.91
N GLN A 238 23.19 -8.51 -4.59
CA GLN A 238 22.31 -9.60 -4.19
C GLN A 238 21.70 -10.20 -5.46
N THR A 239 21.90 -11.50 -5.65
CA THR A 239 21.63 -12.22 -6.89
C THR A 239 20.70 -13.40 -6.59
N PRO A 240 19.40 -13.32 -6.91
CA PRO A 240 18.46 -14.39 -6.59
C PRO A 240 18.77 -15.67 -7.37
N GLN A 241 18.62 -16.83 -6.73
CA GLN A 241 18.85 -18.15 -7.34
C GLN A 241 17.54 -18.92 -7.52
N LEU A 242 17.52 -19.82 -8.51
CA LEU A 242 16.39 -20.70 -8.82
C LEU A 242 16.90 -22.14 -8.96
N TYR A 243 16.32 -23.07 -8.18
CA TYR A 243 16.61 -24.51 -8.23
C TYR A 243 15.35 -25.28 -8.59
N GLY A 244 15.48 -26.40 -9.34
CA GLY A 244 14.32 -27.18 -9.79
C GLY A 244 13.55 -26.50 -10.93
N ALA A 245 14.20 -26.30 -12.07
CA ALA A 245 13.68 -25.52 -13.20
C ALA A 245 12.43 -26.11 -13.89
N CYS A 246 12.18 -27.42 -13.77
CA CYS A 246 11.06 -28.12 -14.41
C CYS A 246 9.67 -27.67 -13.87
N PRO A 247 9.43 -27.64 -12.55
CA PRO A 247 8.20 -27.07 -11.98
C PRO A 247 8.15 -25.52 -11.95
N ALA A 248 9.10 -24.80 -12.57
CA ALA A 248 9.19 -23.34 -12.44
C ALA A 248 8.03 -22.56 -13.11
N ASP A 249 7.29 -23.19 -14.02
CA ASP A 249 6.06 -22.61 -14.60
C ASP A 249 4.86 -22.69 -13.64
N ALA A 250 5.14 -23.07 -12.39
CA ALA A 250 4.17 -23.14 -11.34
C ALA A 250 3.55 -21.76 -11.03
N ILE A 251 2.28 -21.56 -11.41
CA ILE A 251 1.47 -20.39 -11.03
C ILE A 251 1.40 -20.22 -9.51
N LEU A 252 1.96 -19.13 -9.00
CA LEU A 252 1.90 -18.68 -7.61
C LEU A 252 0.76 -17.68 -7.38
N ALA A 253 0.49 -16.83 -8.37
CA ALA A 253 -0.62 -15.89 -8.37
C ALA A 253 -1.21 -15.77 -9.77
N ASP A 254 -2.54 -15.77 -9.87
CA ASP A 254 -3.21 -15.26 -11.07
C ASP A 254 -3.54 -13.80 -10.81
N VAL A 255 -2.89 -12.95 -11.58
CA VAL A 255 -3.04 -11.51 -11.50
C VAL A 255 -3.60 -10.97 -12.80
N SER A 256 -4.14 -11.78 -13.71
CA SER A 256 -4.70 -11.31 -15.00
C SER A 256 -5.83 -10.26 -14.85
N GLY A 257 -6.56 -10.29 -13.72
CA GLY A 257 -7.55 -9.27 -13.34
C GLY A 257 -7.04 -8.15 -12.42
N ARG A 258 -5.74 -8.15 -12.09
CA ARG A 258 -5.07 -7.25 -11.13
C ARG A 258 -3.84 -6.54 -11.72
N VAL A 259 -3.19 -7.21 -12.67
CA VAL A 259 -2.10 -6.77 -13.53
C VAL A 259 -2.73 -6.08 -14.72
N GLY A 260 -2.99 -4.81 -14.45
CA GLY A 260 -3.21 -3.72 -15.37
C GLY A 260 -2.94 -2.36 -14.71
N GLY A 261 -2.44 -2.34 -13.47
CA GLY A 261 -2.39 -1.15 -12.61
C GLY A 261 -1.05 -0.86 -11.97
N ALA A 262 0.08 -1.22 -12.61
CA ALA A 262 1.39 -1.02 -11.99
C ALA A 262 2.59 -0.72 -12.91
N GLU A 263 2.38 -0.44 -14.19
CA GLU A 263 3.21 0.58 -14.88
C GLU A 263 2.46 1.91 -14.99
N ASN A 264 1.35 1.98 -14.28
CA ASN A 264 0.42 3.07 -14.27
C ASN A 264 -0.15 2.98 -12.85
N GLY A 265 0.40 3.77 -11.94
CA GLY A 265 -0.10 3.94 -10.59
C GLY A 265 -1.60 4.18 -10.55
N PHE A 266 -2.16 4.05 -9.36
CA PHE A 266 -3.53 4.45 -9.16
C PHE A 266 -3.61 5.96 -9.42
N LEU A 267 -4.72 6.43 -10.01
CA LEU A 267 -5.03 7.86 -10.10
C LEU A 267 -4.85 8.59 -8.74
N LEU A 268 -4.81 7.83 -7.65
CA LEU A 268 -4.66 8.25 -6.26
C LEU A 268 -3.53 7.48 -5.55
N ASP A 269 -2.35 7.40 -6.16
CA ASP A 269 -1.13 7.01 -5.45
C ASP A 269 -0.88 8.02 -4.30
N PRO A 270 -0.78 7.58 -3.03
CA PRO A 270 -0.44 8.46 -1.92
C PRO A 270 0.84 9.28 -2.14
N ALA A 271 1.79 8.80 -2.94
CA ALA A 271 3.01 9.53 -3.29
C ALA A 271 2.76 10.73 -4.23
N ARG A 272 1.61 10.77 -4.92
CA ARG A 272 1.20 11.85 -5.85
C ARG A 272 0.19 12.80 -5.25
N LEU A 273 -0.37 12.50 -4.08
CA LEU A 273 -1.36 13.36 -3.42
C LEU A 273 -0.66 14.34 -2.48
N SER A 274 -0.99 15.62 -2.58
CA SER A 274 -0.57 16.63 -1.62
C SER A 274 -1.56 16.74 -0.45
N ARG A 275 -2.86 16.59 -0.73
CA ARG A 275 -3.92 16.79 0.25
C ARG A 275 -5.19 16.03 -0.14
N VAL A 276 -5.92 15.53 0.86
CA VAL A 276 -7.26 14.98 0.72
C VAL A 276 -8.19 15.76 1.65
N VAL A 277 -9.27 16.31 1.10
CA VAL A 277 -10.23 17.13 1.84
C VAL A 277 -11.66 16.79 1.46
N PHE A 278 -12.55 16.82 2.44
CA PHE A 278 -13.98 16.99 2.17
C PHE A 278 -14.25 18.49 2.02
N ARG A 279 -14.96 18.89 0.97
CA ARG A 279 -15.22 20.28 0.62
C ARG A 279 -16.72 20.52 0.43
N SER A 280 -17.16 21.73 0.75
CA SER A 280 -18.44 22.28 0.28
C SER A 280 -18.25 23.70 -0.22
N GLU A 281 -19.01 24.03 -1.25
CA GLU A 281 -19.05 25.37 -1.82
C GLU A 281 -20.49 25.87 -1.87
N SER A 282 -20.72 27.07 -1.36
CA SER A 282 -22.02 27.72 -1.40
C SER A 282 -21.86 29.18 -1.79
N SER A 283 -22.89 29.75 -2.41
CA SER A 283 -22.84 31.12 -2.89
C SER A 283 -23.90 31.97 -2.20
N GLY A 284 -23.50 33.14 -1.69
CA GLY A 284 -24.37 34.14 -1.07
C GLY A 284 -24.23 35.50 -1.74
N ARG A 285 -25.03 36.48 -1.31
CA ARG A 285 -24.87 37.87 -1.76
C ARG A 285 -23.94 38.60 -0.79
N VAL A 286 -23.08 39.48 -1.33
CA VAL A 286 -22.20 40.32 -0.50
C VAL A 286 -23.00 41.18 0.49
N LYS A 287 -24.23 41.56 0.12
CA LYS A 287 -25.13 42.36 0.96
C LYS A 287 -25.66 41.62 2.19
N ASP A 288 -25.61 40.30 2.18
CA ASP A 288 -26.10 39.46 3.28
C ASP A 288 -25.01 39.18 4.32
N LEU A 289 -23.76 39.60 4.07
CA LEU A 289 -22.66 39.49 5.05
C LEU A 289 -22.93 40.40 6.25
N THR A 290 -22.65 39.91 7.46
CA THR A 290 -22.95 40.61 8.71
C THR A 290 -22.22 41.96 8.79
N GLY A 291 -20.98 42.03 8.27
CA GLY A 291 -20.22 43.28 8.23
C GLY A 291 -20.70 44.33 7.21
N PHE A 292 -21.66 43.99 6.33
CA PHE A 292 -22.10 44.88 5.25
C PHE A 292 -22.91 46.09 5.77
N ARG A 293 -22.66 47.27 5.20
CA ARG A 293 -23.39 48.51 5.53
C ARG A 293 -23.92 49.16 4.25
N LYS A 294 -25.13 49.73 4.32
CA LYS A 294 -25.81 50.37 3.18
C LYS A 294 -25.00 51.49 2.50
N SER A 295 -24.04 52.08 3.21
CA SER A 295 -23.14 53.12 2.71
C SER A 295 -21.99 52.59 1.85
N PHE A 296 -21.74 51.27 1.84
CA PHE A 296 -20.65 50.68 1.08
C PHE A 296 -21.03 50.50 -0.40
N GLN A 297 -20.10 50.84 -1.28
CA GLN A 297 -20.22 50.60 -2.71
C GLN A 297 -19.90 49.14 -3.02
N MET A 298 -20.64 48.56 -3.97
CA MET A 298 -20.41 47.17 -4.38
C MET A 298 -19.17 47.07 -5.27
N PRO A 299 -18.37 46.00 -5.09
CA PRO A 299 -17.32 45.69 -6.05
C PRO A 299 -17.92 45.50 -7.44
N THR A 300 -17.26 46.07 -8.46
CA THR A 300 -17.58 45.84 -9.87
C THR A 300 -16.62 44.84 -10.52
N SER A 301 -15.55 44.45 -9.81
CA SER A 301 -14.55 43.48 -10.24
C SER A 301 -13.79 42.87 -9.06
N ALA A 302 -13.24 41.67 -9.24
CA ALA A 302 -12.56 40.90 -8.19
C ALA A 302 -11.09 41.30 -7.96
N THR A 303 -10.84 42.59 -7.71
CA THR A 303 -9.50 43.13 -7.42
C THR A 303 -8.97 42.69 -6.04
N PRO A 304 -7.64 42.73 -5.80
CA PRO A 304 -7.07 42.43 -4.48
C PRO A 304 -7.67 43.29 -3.35
N SER A 305 -7.98 44.55 -3.64
CA SER A 305 -8.65 45.46 -2.70
C SER A 305 -10.09 45.04 -2.42
N ALA A 306 -10.83 44.60 -3.46
CA ALA A 306 -12.18 44.07 -3.29
C ALA A 306 -12.18 42.76 -2.48
N ARG A 307 -11.20 41.88 -2.69
CA ARG A 307 -11.04 40.65 -1.89
C ARG A 307 -10.78 40.96 -0.42
N LYS A 308 -9.86 41.88 -0.11
CA LYS A 308 -9.62 42.36 1.27
C LYS A 308 -10.87 43.01 1.89
N PHE A 309 -11.64 43.72 1.07
CA PHE A 309 -12.90 44.30 1.50
C PHE A 309 -13.90 43.23 1.91
N ILE A 310 -14.11 42.19 1.08
CA ILE A 310 -14.98 41.05 1.40
C ILE A 310 -14.50 40.29 2.64
N ALA A 311 -13.19 39.99 2.73
CA ALA A 311 -12.58 39.36 3.89
C ALA A 311 -12.93 40.08 5.20
N ARG A 312 -12.90 41.42 5.18
CA ARG A 312 -13.28 42.23 6.34
C ARG A 312 -14.78 42.17 6.64
N LEU A 313 -15.64 42.13 5.61
CA LEU A 313 -17.09 42.05 5.81
C LEU A 313 -17.53 40.70 6.38
N ALA A 314 -16.87 39.62 5.93
CA ALA A 314 -17.19 38.25 6.32
C ALA A 314 -16.51 37.81 7.62
N ALA A 315 -15.71 38.66 8.28
CA ALA A 315 -14.93 38.28 9.45
C ALA A 315 -15.79 37.76 10.62
N GLU A 316 -16.94 38.41 10.87
CA GLU A 316 -17.89 37.97 11.92
C GLU A 316 -18.60 36.67 11.51
N ASP A 317 -18.96 36.53 10.24
CA ASP A 317 -19.60 35.33 9.70
C ASP A 317 -18.66 34.10 9.75
N VAL A 318 -17.39 34.28 9.36
CA VAL A 318 -16.32 33.26 9.47
C VAL A 318 -16.12 32.84 10.91
N LYS A 319 -16.12 33.80 11.84
CA LYS A 319 -15.99 33.51 13.26
C LYS A 319 -17.20 32.73 13.79
N ALA A 320 -18.41 33.11 13.39
CA ALA A 320 -19.63 32.41 13.81
C ALA A 320 -19.64 30.94 13.33
N ASP A 321 -19.22 30.69 12.09
CA ASP A 321 -19.08 29.34 11.53
C ASP A 321 -18.07 28.49 12.32
N LEU A 322 -16.90 29.07 12.64
CA LEU A 322 -15.90 28.40 13.48
C LEU A 322 -16.39 28.12 14.90
N ASP A 323 -17.11 29.06 15.51
CA ASP A 323 -17.65 28.91 16.86
C ASP A 323 -18.75 27.81 16.90
N GLU A 324 -19.55 27.67 15.84
CA GLU A 324 -20.53 26.59 15.67
C GLU A 324 -19.84 25.23 15.55
N VAL A 325 -18.86 25.09 14.66
CA VAL A 325 -18.11 23.83 14.50
C VAL A 325 -17.33 23.50 15.78
N PHE A 326 -16.74 24.50 16.44
CA PHE A 326 -16.06 24.33 17.73
C PHE A 326 -17.01 23.76 18.80
N ALA A 327 -18.25 24.25 18.89
CA ALA A 327 -19.23 23.71 19.83
C ALA A 327 -19.60 22.27 19.47
N ALA A 328 -19.88 21.99 18.20
CA ALA A 328 -20.28 20.66 17.72
C ALA A 328 -19.18 19.61 17.96
N VAL A 329 -17.92 19.90 17.69
CA VAL A 329 -16.82 18.93 17.89
C VAL A 329 -16.58 18.63 19.37
N ARG A 330 -16.82 19.61 20.26
CA ARG A 330 -16.70 19.38 21.71
C ARG A 330 -17.80 18.49 22.25
N GLU A 331 -19.03 18.68 21.77
CA GLU A 331 -20.19 17.92 22.20
C GLU A 331 -20.18 16.50 21.64
N GLN A 332 -19.96 16.36 20.33
CA GLN A 332 -20.15 15.10 19.61
C GLN A 332 -18.88 14.22 19.58
N VAL A 333 -17.69 14.83 19.59
CA VAL A 333 -16.40 14.11 19.56
C VAL A 333 -15.75 14.06 20.96
N GLY A 334 -16.12 14.97 21.85
CA GLY A 334 -15.64 14.98 23.24
C GLY A 334 -14.31 15.72 23.46
N TYR A 335 -13.88 16.55 22.50
CA TYR A 335 -12.66 17.36 22.67
C TYR A 335 -12.79 18.38 23.80
N LYS A 336 -11.67 18.64 24.48
CA LYS A 336 -11.59 19.70 25.50
C LYS A 336 -11.13 20.99 24.84
N ARG A 337 -11.42 22.12 25.49
CA ARG A 337 -10.97 23.47 25.04
C ARG A 337 -9.47 23.55 24.74
N LYS A 338 -8.65 22.78 25.47
CA LYS A 338 -7.19 22.76 25.31
C LYS A 338 -6.70 21.98 24.10
N ASP A 339 -7.55 21.12 23.54
CA ASP A 339 -7.24 20.28 22.39
C ASP A 339 -7.60 20.98 21.06
N LEU A 340 -8.22 22.16 21.14
CA LEU A 340 -8.74 22.90 20.00
C LEU A 340 -8.05 24.25 19.89
N ASP A 341 -7.54 24.55 18.70
CA ASP A 341 -6.93 25.84 18.38
C ASP A 341 -7.71 26.51 17.24
N VAL A 342 -8.24 27.70 17.50
CA VAL A 342 -9.02 28.47 16.53
C VAL A 342 -8.21 29.68 16.11
N SER A 343 -8.03 29.84 14.81
CA SER A 343 -7.31 30.95 14.20
C SER A 343 -8.17 31.59 13.11
N THR A 344 -8.18 32.92 13.05
CA THR A 344 -8.84 33.69 11.99
C THR A 344 -7.81 34.58 11.31
N GLY A 345 -7.69 34.46 9.99
CA GLY A 345 -6.82 35.29 9.18
C GLY A 345 -7.46 36.62 8.79
N GLY A 346 -6.64 37.60 8.38
CA GLY A 346 -7.10 38.87 7.81
C GLY A 346 -7.50 38.80 6.34
N ASP A 347 -7.48 37.59 5.77
CA ASP A 347 -7.74 37.26 4.37
C ASP A 347 -9.15 36.69 4.13
N GLY A 348 -9.99 36.63 5.16
CA GLY A 348 -11.36 36.13 5.06
C GLY A 348 -11.44 34.61 5.20
N ALA A 349 -10.38 33.98 5.72
CA ALA A 349 -10.34 32.58 6.07
C ALA A 349 -10.16 32.40 7.59
N GLY A 350 -10.62 31.26 8.08
CA GLY A 350 -10.43 30.85 9.46
C GLY A 350 -10.29 29.34 9.57
N THR A 351 -9.53 28.89 10.55
CA THR A 351 -9.13 27.50 10.72
C THR A 351 -9.30 27.05 12.17
N LEU A 352 -9.93 25.89 12.35
CA LEU A 352 -9.98 25.13 13.59
C LEU A 352 -9.08 23.90 13.48
N ARG A 353 -8.01 23.86 14.28
CA ARG A 353 -7.10 22.71 14.39
C ARG A 353 -7.50 21.84 15.57
N THR A 354 -7.49 20.53 15.34
CA THR A 354 -7.75 19.50 16.36
C THR A 354 -6.64 18.44 16.29
N PRO A 355 -6.57 17.49 17.25
CA PRO A 355 -5.60 16.39 17.18
C PRO A 355 -5.80 15.47 15.98
N ASP A 356 -7.05 15.29 15.52
CA ASP A 356 -7.37 14.29 14.51
C ASP A 356 -7.68 14.88 13.12
N PHE A 357 -7.94 16.19 13.01
CA PHE A 357 -8.21 16.87 11.74
C PHE A 357 -8.06 18.40 11.81
N GLU A 358 -8.05 19.04 10.64
CA GLU A 358 -8.11 20.49 10.46
C GLU A 358 -9.36 20.88 9.67
N TYR A 359 -10.19 21.79 10.22
CA TYR A 359 -11.34 22.41 9.55
C TYR A 359 -11.00 23.85 9.13
N THR A 360 -11.33 24.23 7.90
CA THR A 360 -11.12 25.59 7.38
C THR A 360 -12.40 26.10 6.73
N VAL A 361 -12.75 27.35 6.99
CA VAL A 361 -13.82 28.08 6.32
C VAL A 361 -13.26 29.36 5.72
N SER A 362 -13.67 29.69 4.49
CA SER A 362 -13.24 30.91 3.81
C SER A 362 -14.37 31.55 3.02
N ALA A 363 -14.35 32.88 2.96
CA ALA A 363 -15.27 33.70 2.20
C ALA A 363 -14.51 34.47 1.11
N GLY A 364 -14.69 34.06 -0.15
CA GLY A 364 -14.08 34.66 -1.32
C GLY A 364 -15.07 35.49 -2.14
N LEU A 365 -14.57 36.49 -2.86
CA LEU A 365 -15.35 37.20 -3.87
C LEU A 365 -15.44 36.34 -5.14
N ASP A 366 -16.65 36.15 -5.68
CA ASP A 366 -16.83 35.45 -6.95
C ASP A 366 -16.26 36.30 -8.09
N PRO A 367 -15.28 35.78 -8.87
CA PRO A 367 -14.67 36.52 -9.97
C PRO A 367 -15.61 36.74 -11.16
N ALA A 368 -16.61 35.88 -11.35
CA ALA A 368 -17.59 35.99 -12.43
C ALA A 368 -18.75 36.93 -12.06
N ASP A 369 -19.14 36.97 -10.78
CA ASP A 369 -20.15 37.88 -10.26
C ASP A 369 -19.68 38.57 -8.97
N PRO A 370 -19.08 39.78 -9.08
CA PRO A 370 -18.58 40.53 -7.93
C PRO A 370 -19.64 40.99 -6.91
N ALA A 371 -20.93 40.75 -7.17
CA ALA A 371 -22.00 40.95 -6.18
C ALA A 371 -22.20 39.73 -5.26
N ARG A 372 -21.50 38.63 -5.52
CA ARG A 372 -21.63 37.35 -4.81
C ARG A 372 -20.37 37.00 -4.02
N VAL A 373 -20.61 36.33 -2.91
CA VAL A 373 -19.56 35.73 -2.07
C VAL A 373 -19.63 34.21 -2.23
N THR A 374 -18.48 33.59 -2.39
CA THR A 374 -18.32 32.13 -2.40
C THR A 374 -17.78 31.71 -1.05
N TRP A 375 -18.54 30.86 -0.37
CA TRP A 375 -18.17 30.23 0.87
C TRP A 375 -17.61 28.84 0.59
N THR A 376 -16.38 28.61 1.00
CA THR A 376 -15.71 27.32 0.89
C THR A 376 -15.40 26.80 2.29
N ARG A 377 -15.91 25.62 2.61
CA ARG A 377 -15.62 24.90 3.86
C ARG A 377 -14.87 23.62 3.53
N GLU A 378 -13.87 23.30 4.33
CA GLU A 378 -13.03 22.13 4.15
C GLU A 378 -12.76 21.43 5.48
N VAL A 379 -12.72 20.11 5.46
CA VAL A 379 -12.08 19.32 6.53
C VAL A 379 -11.08 18.35 5.92
N GLY A 380 -9.88 18.28 6.51
CA GLY A 380 -8.80 17.43 6.03
C GLY A 380 -7.70 17.26 7.08
N GLN A 381 -6.50 16.86 6.61
CA GLN A 381 -5.34 16.57 7.47
C GLN A 381 -5.67 15.57 8.60
N PHE A 382 -6.28 14.45 8.23
CA PHE A 382 -6.68 13.44 9.20
C PHE A 382 -5.46 12.70 9.79
N ALA A 383 -5.37 12.64 11.13
CA ALA A 383 -4.32 11.88 11.82
C ALA A 383 -4.56 10.35 11.73
N ASP A 384 -5.83 9.94 11.81
CA ASP A 384 -6.28 8.56 11.60
C ASP A 384 -7.38 8.52 10.51
N PRO A 385 -7.15 7.83 9.37
CA PRO A 385 -8.16 7.62 8.34
C PRO A 385 -9.44 6.92 8.83
N GLY A 386 -9.37 6.19 9.94
CA GLY A 386 -10.52 5.56 10.59
C GLY A 386 -11.53 6.56 11.16
N PHE A 387 -11.10 7.79 11.48
CA PHE A 387 -11.95 8.82 12.08
C PHE A 387 -13.12 9.21 11.19
N VAL A 388 -12.93 9.24 9.86
CA VAL A 388 -13.94 9.63 8.87
C VAL A 388 -15.16 8.69 8.88
N ARG A 389 -14.97 7.43 9.32
CA ARG A 389 -16.06 6.44 9.47
C ARG A 389 -16.62 6.40 10.90
N GLY A 390 -16.11 7.24 11.78
CA GLY A 390 -16.51 7.29 13.18
C GLY A 390 -17.83 8.05 13.37
N PRO A 391 -18.62 7.70 14.41
CA PRO A 391 -19.90 8.34 14.69
C PRO A 391 -19.75 9.85 15.02
N GLY A 392 -18.61 10.26 15.57
CA GLY A 392 -18.32 11.67 15.86
C GLY A 392 -18.14 12.52 14.60
N PHE A 393 -17.51 11.97 13.55
CA PHE A 393 -17.39 12.66 12.26
C PHE A 393 -18.75 12.79 11.57
N GLU A 394 -19.53 11.72 11.55
CA GLU A 394 -20.88 11.72 10.97
C GLU A 394 -21.81 12.72 11.68
N ALA A 395 -21.76 12.78 13.01
CA ALA A 395 -22.59 13.68 13.81
C ALA A 395 -22.30 15.17 13.54
N VAL A 396 -21.03 15.54 13.32
CA VAL A 396 -20.62 16.93 13.09
C VAL A 396 -20.69 17.30 11.61
N PHE A 397 -20.17 16.44 10.74
CA PHE A 397 -19.88 16.77 9.34
C PHE A 397 -20.75 16.04 8.34
N GLY A 398 -21.53 15.04 8.74
CA GLY A 398 -22.25 14.14 7.84
C GLY A 398 -23.10 14.84 6.78
N LYS A 399 -23.60 16.05 7.07
CA LYS A 399 -24.41 16.87 6.15
C LYS A 399 -23.76 18.18 5.70
N LEU A 400 -22.48 18.38 5.97
CA LEU A 400 -21.78 19.65 5.68
C LEU A 400 -21.04 19.64 4.34
N PHE A 401 -20.57 18.47 3.87
CA PHE A 401 -19.77 18.37 2.65
C PHE A 401 -20.46 17.57 1.56
N ASP A 402 -20.42 18.12 0.34
CA ASP A 402 -20.97 17.53 -0.88
C ASP A 402 -19.87 17.08 -1.86
N GLN A 403 -18.60 17.38 -1.55
CA GLN A 403 -17.45 17.04 -2.37
C GLN A 403 -16.35 16.34 -1.55
N LEU A 404 -15.67 15.39 -2.18
CA LEU A 404 -14.40 14.83 -1.74
C LEU A 404 -13.36 15.17 -2.81
N VAL A 405 -12.34 15.94 -2.41
CA VAL A 405 -11.33 16.51 -3.30
C VAL A 405 -9.97 15.93 -2.96
N PHE A 406 -9.29 15.46 -4.00
CA PHE A 406 -7.92 14.98 -3.97
C PHE A 406 -7.06 15.98 -4.74
N GLU A 407 -6.08 16.57 -4.06
CA GLU A 407 -5.14 17.51 -4.67
C GLU A 407 -3.86 16.76 -5.06
N PHE A 408 -3.44 16.94 -6.31
CA PHE A 408 -2.23 16.30 -6.83
C PHE A 408 -1.00 17.16 -6.52
N ALA A 409 0.05 16.54 -5.97
CA ALA A 409 1.37 17.11 -5.82
C ALA A 409 2.06 17.34 -7.18
N VAL A 410 1.71 16.52 -8.19
CA VAL A 410 2.22 16.63 -9.57
C VAL A 410 1.05 16.62 -10.55
N PRO A 411 0.94 17.62 -11.45
CA PRO A 411 -0.14 17.71 -12.42
C PRO A 411 -0.33 16.45 -13.29
N VAL A 412 -1.58 16.13 -13.54
CA VAL A 412 -2.05 15.01 -14.35
C VAL A 412 -2.25 15.41 -15.81
N ASP A 413 -1.80 14.55 -16.75
CA ASP A 413 -2.18 14.62 -18.16
C ASP A 413 -3.62 14.11 -18.37
N VAL A 414 -4.57 15.06 -18.31
CA VAL A 414 -6.01 14.78 -18.48
C VAL A 414 -6.33 14.28 -19.89
N SER A 415 -5.68 14.81 -20.93
CA SER A 415 -5.92 14.37 -22.31
C SER A 415 -5.48 12.91 -22.50
N GLY A 416 -4.28 12.56 -22.01
CA GLY A 416 -3.85 11.18 -22.01
C GLY A 416 -4.75 10.25 -21.18
N LEU A 417 -5.36 10.75 -20.09
CA LEU A 417 -6.38 10.00 -19.33
C LEU A 417 -7.61 9.70 -20.18
N VAL A 418 -8.13 10.71 -20.86
CA VAL A 418 -9.31 10.61 -21.71
C VAL A 418 -9.09 9.59 -22.82
N ASP A 419 -8.01 9.71 -23.59
CA ASP A 419 -7.73 8.83 -24.72
C ASP A 419 -7.75 7.35 -24.29
N ARG A 420 -7.11 7.03 -23.16
CA ARG A 420 -7.09 5.67 -22.61
C ARG A 420 -8.45 5.19 -22.11
N LEU A 421 -9.21 6.09 -21.48
CA LEU A 421 -10.54 5.75 -21.00
C LEU A 421 -11.51 5.52 -22.17
N GLU A 422 -11.36 6.24 -23.28
CA GLU A 422 -12.11 6.04 -24.51
C GLU A 422 -11.76 4.71 -25.19
N ASP A 423 -10.49 4.31 -25.21
CA ASP A 423 -10.04 3.03 -25.77
C ASP A 423 -10.51 1.80 -24.98
N ARG A 424 -10.80 1.95 -23.68
CA ARG A 424 -11.13 0.83 -22.78
C ARG A 424 -12.35 1.10 -21.89
N LEU A 425 -13.40 1.69 -22.44
CA LEU A 425 -14.64 2.00 -21.70
C LEU A 425 -15.26 0.73 -21.05
N PRO A 426 -15.31 0.64 -19.71
CA PRO A 426 -16.04 -0.42 -19.04
C PRO A 426 -17.55 -0.25 -19.27
N LYS A 427 -18.29 -1.37 -19.29
CA LYS A 427 -19.75 -1.34 -19.43
C LYS A 427 -20.37 -0.51 -18.29
N GLY A 428 -21.11 0.54 -18.64
CA GLY A 428 -21.78 1.42 -17.68
C GLY A 428 -21.03 2.71 -17.35
N VAL A 429 -19.86 2.97 -17.93
CA VAL A 429 -19.16 4.25 -17.77
C VAL A 429 -19.51 5.18 -18.93
N LYS A 430 -19.74 6.46 -18.66
CA LYS A 430 -19.86 7.53 -19.65
C LYS A 430 -18.84 8.61 -19.32
N ILE A 431 -18.20 9.13 -20.36
CA ILE A 431 -17.14 10.11 -20.24
C ILE A 431 -17.54 11.34 -21.02
N HIS A 432 -17.39 12.50 -20.41
CA HIS A 432 -17.62 13.79 -21.02
C HIS A 432 -16.35 14.63 -20.87
N VAL A 433 -15.74 14.94 -22.00
CA VAL A 433 -14.50 15.72 -22.05
C VAL A 433 -14.86 17.17 -22.35
N ALA A 434 -14.29 18.11 -21.60
CA ALA A 434 -14.43 19.51 -21.94
C ALA A 434 -13.78 19.79 -23.31
N SER A 435 -14.35 20.71 -24.10
CA SER A 435 -13.85 21.02 -25.45
C SER A 435 -12.41 21.55 -25.49
N ASP A 436 -11.87 21.98 -24.36
CA ASP A 436 -10.49 22.43 -24.19
C ASP A 436 -9.53 21.34 -23.68
N GLY A 437 -10.04 20.12 -23.42
CA GLY A 437 -9.26 18.98 -22.93
C GLY A 437 -8.73 19.13 -21.51
N THR A 438 -9.16 20.15 -20.75
CA THR A 438 -8.59 20.47 -19.43
C THR A 438 -9.21 19.68 -18.28
N THR A 439 -10.43 19.17 -18.50
CA THR A 439 -11.20 18.41 -17.50
C THR A 439 -11.96 17.27 -18.16
N CYS A 440 -12.17 16.22 -17.38
CA CYS A 440 -12.88 15.02 -17.77
C CYS A 440 -13.91 14.65 -16.70
N ASP A 441 -15.18 14.61 -17.08
CA ASP A 441 -16.28 14.15 -16.24
C ASP A 441 -16.54 12.66 -16.49
N VAL A 442 -16.46 11.85 -15.45
CA VAL A 442 -16.74 10.41 -15.47
C VAL A 442 -18.05 10.15 -14.72
N ALA A 443 -19.04 9.63 -15.45
CA ALA A 443 -20.32 9.20 -14.92
C ALA A 443 -20.42 7.67 -14.95
N LEU A 444 -20.80 7.05 -13.83
CA LEU A 444 -20.95 5.60 -13.71
C LEU A 444 -22.42 5.20 -13.58
N ALA A 445 -22.84 4.13 -14.26
CA ALA A 445 -24.16 3.55 -14.11
C ALA A 445 -24.33 2.95 -12.71
N GLY A 446 -25.38 3.38 -11.99
CA GLY A 446 -25.60 3.01 -10.58
C GLY A 446 -24.92 3.93 -9.56
N PHE A 447 -24.12 4.89 -10.03
CA PHE A 447 -23.52 5.93 -9.20
C PHE A 447 -24.35 7.22 -9.27
N ALA A 448 -24.74 7.74 -8.11
CA ALA A 448 -25.60 8.93 -8.03
C ALA A 448 -24.82 10.26 -8.06
N GLY A 449 -23.49 10.22 -7.99
CA GLY A 449 -22.59 11.38 -8.00
C GLY A 449 -21.95 11.66 -9.36
N ARG A 450 -20.99 12.58 -9.38
CA ARG A 450 -20.13 12.90 -10.52
C ARG A 450 -18.66 12.89 -10.10
N VAL A 451 -17.79 12.29 -10.90
CA VAL A 451 -16.33 12.39 -10.71
C VAL A 451 -15.76 13.30 -11.79
N THR A 452 -15.06 14.35 -11.39
CA THR A 452 -14.39 15.28 -12.31
C THR A 452 -12.90 15.19 -12.08
N VAL A 453 -12.16 14.84 -13.13
CA VAL A 453 -10.69 14.83 -13.13
C VAL A 453 -10.19 16.07 -13.84
N GLY A 454 -9.46 16.90 -13.11
CA GLY A 454 -8.73 18.04 -13.64
C GLY A 454 -7.23 17.83 -13.52
N LYS A 455 -6.48 18.80 -14.03
CA LYS A 455 -5.02 18.76 -14.04
C LYS A 455 -4.40 18.65 -12.64
N ASP A 456 -4.91 19.40 -11.68
CA ASP A 456 -4.33 19.48 -10.33
C ASP A 456 -5.22 18.84 -9.26
N THR A 457 -6.44 18.41 -9.63
CA THR A 457 -7.41 17.86 -8.67
C THR A 457 -8.25 16.74 -9.26
N LEU A 458 -8.70 15.84 -8.39
CA LEU A 458 -9.82 14.94 -8.64
C LEU A 458 -10.93 15.26 -7.65
N THR A 459 -12.12 15.52 -8.15
CA THR A 459 -13.28 15.88 -7.33
C THR A 459 -14.38 14.85 -7.50
N VAL A 460 -14.83 14.27 -6.39
CA VAL A 460 -16.01 13.42 -6.31
C VAL A 460 -17.13 14.25 -5.70
N ARG A 461 -18.19 14.52 -6.46
CA ARG A 461 -19.36 15.27 -6.00
C ARG A 461 -20.56 14.34 -5.82
N GLY A 462 -21.16 14.36 -4.64
CA GLY A 462 -22.38 13.64 -4.30
C GLY A 462 -23.64 14.38 -4.77
N ARG A 463 -24.79 13.69 -4.76
CA ARG A 463 -26.10 14.29 -5.13
C ARG A 463 -26.70 15.19 -4.03
N GLY A 464 -26.02 15.28 -2.88
CA GLY A 464 -26.36 16.08 -1.70
C GLY A 464 -25.20 16.04 -0.69
N ALA A 465 -25.34 16.76 0.42
CA ALA A 465 -24.33 16.76 1.48
C ALA A 465 -24.49 15.48 2.33
N ASP A 466 -23.72 14.45 1.97
CA ASP A 466 -23.60 13.17 2.68
C ASP A 466 -22.12 12.77 2.70
N SER A 467 -21.41 13.25 3.71
CA SER A 467 -19.94 13.16 3.77
C SER A 467 -19.43 11.73 4.01
N ALA A 468 -20.17 10.92 4.76
CA ALA A 468 -19.85 9.50 4.93
C ALA A 468 -20.13 8.72 3.65
N GLY A 469 -21.28 9.00 3.00
CA GLY A 469 -21.63 8.40 1.72
C GLY A 469 -20.68 8.74 0.58
N LEU A 470 -20.01 9.90 0.60
CA LEU A 470 -19.00 10.30 -0.39
C LEU A 470 -17.77 9.38 -0.40
N LEU A 471 -17.30 8.95 0.77
CA LEU A 471 -16.15 8.04 0.87
C LEU A 471 -16.50 6.65 0.33
N ASP A 472 -17.67 6.14 0.68
CA ASP A 472 -18.14 4.83 0.19
C ASP A 472 -18.44 4.87 -1.32
N GLN A 473 -19.02 5.97 -1.80
CA GLN A 473 -19.22 6.28 -3.21
C GLN A 473 -17.88 6.31 -3.97
N PHE A 474 -16.86 6.92 -3.40
CA PHE A 474 -15.52 6.93 -3.97
C PHE A 474 -14.85 5.55 -3.98
N LEU A 475 -15.00 4.76 -2.92
CA LEU A 475 -14.48 3.39 -2.88
C LEU A 475 -15.18 2.49 -3.91
N ALA A 476 -16.48 2.66 -4.11
CA ALA A 476 -17.23 1.99 -5.17
C ALA A 476 -16.75 2.41 -6.57
N PHE A 477 -16.43 3.70 -6.76
CA PHE A 477 -15.77 4.20 -7.98
C PHE A 477 -14.41 3.51 -8.20
N LEU A 478 -13.56 3.41 -7.17
CA LEU A 478 -12.26 2.73 -7.29
C LEU A 478 -12.39 1.23 -7.57
N GLN A 479 -13.40 0.56 -7.03
CA GLN A 479 -13.66 -0.85 -7.36
C GLN A 479 -14.11 -1.04 -8.82
N THR A 480 -14.78 -0.04 -9.40
CA THR A 480 -15.34 -0.10 -10.76
C THR A 480 -14.34 0.38 -11.82
N VAL A 481 -13.56 1.41 -11.50
CA VAL A 481 -12.68 2.17 -12.42
C VAL A 481 -11.19 1.90 -12.16
N GLY A 482 -10.85 1.34 -10.99
CA GLY A 482 -9.49 0.94 -10.61
C GLY A 482 -8.71 0.08 -11.62
N PRO A 483 -9.33 -0.68 -12.55
CA PRO A 483 -8.60 -1.39 -13.61
C PRO A 483 -8.08 -0.51 -14.77
N LEU A 484 -8.36 0.80 -14.81
CA LEU A 484 -8.15 1.63 -16.01
C LEU A 484 -6.80 2.36 -16.11
N GLY A 485 -5.95 2.28 -15.08
CA GLY A 485 -4.59 2.80 -15.11
C GLY A 485 -4.45 4.33 -15.09
N GLU A 486 -3.23 4.77 -14.76
CA GLU A 486 -2.76 6.15 -14.56
C GLU A 486 -2.65 7.01 -15.83
N PRO A 487 -2.84 8.33 -15.70
CA PRO A 487 -2.28 9.34 -16.59
C PRO A 487 -0.86 9.75 -16.25
N ALA A 488 -0.08 9.96 -17.32
CA ALA A 488 1.29 10.44 -17.26
C ALA A 488 1.38 11.76 -16.47
N ALA A 489 2.43 11.90 -15.66
CA ALA A 489 2.76 13.17 -15.03
C ALA A 489 3.20 14.16 -16.11
N LEU A 490 2.63 15.37 -16.12
CA LEU A 490 3.14 16.42 -17.00
C LEU A 490 4.54 16.83 -16.51
N PRO A 491 5.53 16.95 -17.41
CA PRO A 491 6.87 17.37 -17.02
C PRO A 491 6.82 18.77 -16.38
N PRO A 492 7.71 19.06 -15.41
CA PRO A 492 7.74 20.37 -14.76
C PRO A 492 7.97 21.45 -15.81
N ARG A 493 7.16 22.52 -15.76
CA ARG A 493 7.37 23.70 -16.61
C ARG A 493 8.79 24.22 -16.36
N LYS A 494 9.63 24.22 -17.41
CA LYS A 494 10.88 24.99 -17.39
C LYS A 494 10.50 26.43 -17.05
N LYS A 495 11.06 26.97 -15.96
CA LYS A 495 10.94 28.40 -15.64
C LYS A 495 11.46 29.16 -16.86
N ALA A 496 10.59 29.97 -17.46
CA ALA A 496 10.98 31.00 -18.41
C ALA A 496 11.57 32.18 -17.64
#